data_AF-A0A7Z9N2E2-F1
#
_entry.id   AF-A0A7Z9N2E2-F1
#
_cell.length_a   1.000
_cell.length_b   1.000
_cell.length_c   1.000
_cell.angle_alpha   90.00
_cell.angle_beta   90.00
_cell.angle_gamma   90.00
#
_symmetry.space_group_name_H-M   'P 1'
#
loop_
_entity.id
_entity.type
_entity.pdbx_description
1 polymer ?
#
loop_
_entity_poly.entity_id
_entity_poly.type
_entity_poly.pdbx_seq_one_letter_code
_entity_poly.pdbx_strand_id
1 'polypeptide(L)'
;MKRPSMYNRHEASLKAFVEKFNNVKDDLRLVMQIYNTENFRDDGVIVDTKTGKRITFDWEIRDRYFTSGKFAFKELGQFERKLKKGEIGLSLQCDQDETAVMAAWHEDWLKEKPRKKKLRTDQKVMNLEWCSTPSISGFTSIKNRRVSKNDF
;
A
#
# COMPACT_ATOMS: atom_id res chain seq x y z
N MET A 1 -7.99 -7.06 -5.50
CA MET A 1 -8.76 -6.54 -6.63
C MET A 1 -8.62 -5.02 -6.65
N LYS A 2 -8.09 -4.43 -7.73
CA LYS A 2 -8.05 -2.96 -7.87
C LYS A 2 -9.49 -2.45 -8.07
N ARG A 3 -9.78 -1.19 -7.75
CA ARG A 3 -11.12 -0.63 -8.01
C ARG A 3 -11.28 -0.48 -9.53
N PRO A 4 -12.44 -0.79 -10.15
CA PRO A 4 -12.67 -0.65 -11.59
C PRO A 4 -12.22 0.71 -12.15
N SER A 5 -12.46 1.79 -11.41
CA SER A 5 -12.07 3.16 -11.80
C SER A 5 -10.55 3.41 -11.84
N MET A 6 -9.74 2.56 -11.21
CA MET A 6 -8.28 2.72 -11.13
C MET A 6 -7.52 1.87 -12.16
N TYR A 7 -8.19 0.89 -12.78
CA TYR A 7 -7.55 -0.01 -13.75
C TYR A 7 -7.05 0.75 -14.99
N ASN A 8 -7.91 1.57 -15.59
CA ASN A 8 -7.53 2.34 -16.79
C ASN A 8 -6.33 3.26 -16.54
N ARG A 9 -6.31 3.93 -15.38
CA ARG A 9 -5.21 4.81 -15.00
C ARG A 9 -3.93 4.03 -14.76
N HIS A 10 -4.01 2.91 -14.04
CA HIS A 10 -2.88 2.02 -13.78
C HIS A 10 -2.25 1.51 -15.09
N GLU A 11 -3.07 0.99 -16.01
CA GLU A 11 -2.60 0.49 -17.30
C GLU A 11 -1.98 1.60 -18.17
N ALA A 12 -2.63 2.76 -18.26
CA ALA A 12 -2.13 3.88 -19.06
C ALA A 12 -0.78 4.37 -18.54
N SER A 13 -0.65 4.53 -17.23
CA SER A 13 0.59 4.95 -16.59
C SER A 13 1.71 3.92 -16.77
N LEU A 14 1.40 2.63 -16.61
CA LEU A 14 2.35 1.55 -16.82
C LEU A 14 2.84 1.51 -18.27
N LYS A 15 1.94 1.58 -19.26
CA LYS A 15 2.28 1.61 -20.69
C LYS A 15 3.18 2.81 -21.00
N ALA A 16 2.82 4.00 -20.52
CA ALA A 16 3.62 5.21 -20.72
C ALA A 16 5.01 5.12 -20.08
N PHE A 17 5.12 4.50 -18.90
CA PHE A 17 6.41 4.29 -18.25
C PHE A 17 7.29 3.31 -19.03
N VAL A 18 6.74 2.17 -19.46
CA VAL A 18 7.48 1.17 -20.25
C VAL A 18 7.94 1.72 -21.59
N GLU A 19 7.10 2.52 -22.27
CA GLU A 19 7.50 3.21 -23.50
C GLU A 19 8.67 4.16 -23.24
N LYS A 20 8.62 4.96 -22.17
CA LYS A 20 9.74 5.85 -21.80
C LYS A 20 10.99 5.05 -21.48
N PHE A 21 10.89 4.00 -20.65
CA PHE A 21 12.01 3.15 -20.26
C PHE A 21 12.70 2.55 -21.48
N ASN A 22 11.94 1.94 -22.40
CA ASN A 22 12.48 1.26 -23.57
C ASN A 22 13.04 2.23 -24.64
N ASN A 23 12.62 3.49 -24.62
CA ASN A 23 13.10 4.52 -25.55
C ASN A 23 14.30 5.31 -25.01
N VAL A 24 14.74 5.07 -23.76
CA VAL A 24 15.98 5.66 -23.25
C VAL A 24 17.14 5.20 -24.12
N LYS A 25 17.95 6.15 -24.59
CA LYS A 25 19.22 5.84 -25.24
C LYS A 25 20.27 5.66 -24.17
N ASP A 26 20.50 4.41 -23.80
CA ASP A 26 21.61 4.01 -22.94
C ASP A 26 22.31 2.77 -23.53
N ASP A 27 23.43 2.39 -22.93
CA ASP A 27 24.16 1.17 -23.28
C ASP A 27 23.61 -0.07 -22.55
N LEU A 28 22.54 0.11 -21.76
CA LEU A 28 21.93 -0.98 -21.01
C LEU A 28 21.04 -1.76 -21.98
N ARG A 29 21.26 -3.06 -22.01
CA ARG A 29 20.52 -3.99 -22.87
C ARG A 29 19.21 -4.43 -22.21
N LEU A 30 18.60 -3.54 -21.42
CA LEU A 30 17.42 -3.82 -20.61
C LEU A 30 16.16 -3.43 -21.37
N VAL A 31 15.18 -4.33 -21.38
CA VAL A 31 13.85 -4.08 -21.97
C VAL A 31 12.77 -4.42 -20.95
N MET A 32 11.83 -3.51 -20.75
CA MET A 32 10.61 -3.77 -19.98
C MET A 32 9.51 -4.33 -20.87
N GLN A 33 8.87 -5.39 -20.39
CA GLN A 33 7.73 -6.05 -21.02
C GLN A 33 6.58 -6.14 -20.01
N ILE A 34 5.39 -5.75 -20.43
CA ILE A 34 4.15 -5.88 -19.64
C ILE A 34 3.44 -7.19 -19.96
N TYR A 35 2.81 -7.81 -18.97
CA TYR A 35 1.94 -8.95 -19.25
C TYR A 35 0.58 -8.48 -19.77
N ASN A 36 0.14 -9.05 -20.90
CA ASN A 36 -1.15 -8.70 -21.51
C ASN A 36 -2.35 -9.28 -20.75
N THR A 37 -2.12 -10.29 -19.90
CA THR A 37 -3.15 -10.95 -19.11
C THR A 37 -2.83 -10.78 -17.62
N GLU A 38 -3.75 -10.20 -16.86
CA GLU A 38 -3.60 -10.03 -15.41
C GLU A 38 -3.48 -11.40 -14.73
N ASN A 39 -2.31 -11.69 -14.15
CA ASN A 39 -2.04 -12.93 -13.42
C ASN A 39 -2.18 -12.76 -11.89
N PHE A 40 -2.56 -11.56 -11.44
CA PHE A 40 -2.65 -11.08 -10.05
C PHE A 40 -1.35 -11.18 -9.22
N ARG A 41 -0.24 -11.59 -9.85
CA ARG A 41 1.07 -11.83 -9.23
C ARG A 41 1.99 -10.64 -9.43
N ASP A 42 2.14 -10.18 -10.67
CA ASP A 42 3.02 -9.09 -11.09
C ASP A 42 2.46 -8.39 -12.34
N ASP A 43 3.06 -7.27 -12.72
CA ASP A 43 2.61 -6.48 -13.88
C ASP A 43 3.51 -6.70 -15.11
N GLY A 44 4.73 -7.22 -14.93
CA GLY A 44 5.66 -7.47 -16.02
C GLY A 44 7.06 -7.93 -15.62
N VAL A 45 7.98 -7.79 -16.56
CA VAL A 45 9.37 -8.23 -16.43
C VAL A 45 10.34 -7.28 -17.13
N ILE A 46 11.47 -7.01 -16.48
CA ILE A 46 12.68 -6.42 -17.07
C ILE A 46 13.57 -7.56 -17.54
N VAL A 47 14.01 -7.51 -18.80
CA VAL A 47 14.86 -8.53 -19.44
C VAL A 47 16.18 -7.90 -19.83
N ASP A 48 17.29 -8.49 -19.38
CA ASP A 48 18.59 -8.23 -19.98
C ASP A 48 18.72 -9.05 -21.26
N THR A 49 18.66 -8.38 -22.41
CA THR A 49 18.72 -9.01 -23.73
C THR A 49 20.07 -9.63 -24.06
N LYS A 50 21.14 -9.32 -23.31
CA LYS A 50 22.46 -9.98 -23.46
C LYS A 50 22.50 -11.33 -22.76
N THR A 51 22.00 -11.40 -21.53
CA THR A 51 22.14 -12.60 -20.68
C THR A 51 20.87 -13.44 -20.59
N GLY A 52 19.73 -12.89 -21.03
CA GLY A 52 18.41 -13.50 -20.87
C GLY A 52 17.89 -13.47 -19.43
N LYS A 53 18.60 -12.84 -18.49
CA LYS A 53 18.15 -12.73 -17.10
C LYS A 53 16.91 -11.86 -17.00
N ARG A 54 16.02 -12.24 -16.08
CA ARG A 54 14.68 -11.66 -15.93
C ARG A 54 14.47 -11.21 -14.49
N ILE A 55 13.91 -10.02 -14.33
CA ILE A 55 13.47 -9.46 -13.05
C ILE A 55 12.00 -9.10 -13.20
N THR A 56 11.14 -9.80 -12.48
CA THR A 56 9.71 -9.49 -12.37
C THR A 56 9.51 -8.19 -11.59
N PHE A 57 8.51 -7.41 -12.00
CA PHE A 57 8.17 -6.17 -11.32
C PHE A 57 6.66 -6.01 -11.11
N ASP A 58 6.31 -5.24 -10.07
CA ASP A 58 4.94 -4.79 -9.79
C ASP A 58 4.90 -3.26 -9.85
N TRP A 59 3.87 -2.72 -10.50
CA TRP A 59 3.66 -1.29 -10.70
C TRP A 59 2.49 -0.81 -9.84
N GLU A 60 2.70 0.27 -9.09
CA GLU A 60 1.64 0.86 -8.28
C GLU A 60 1.65 2.38 -8.40
N ILE A 61 0.49 2.96 -8.74
CA ILE A 61 0.28 4.41 -8.61
C ILE A 61 -0.13 4.68 -7.16
N ARG A 62 0.62 5.55 -6.49
CA ARG A 62 0.31 5.99 -5.13
C ARG A 62 -0.67 7.17 -5.18
N ASP A 63 -1.84 7.00 -4.59
CA ASP A 63 -2.86 8.05 -4.46
C ASP A 63 -2.58 9.01 -3.30
N ARG A 64 -1.72 8.61 -2.36
CA ARG A 64 -1.35 9.34 -1.14
C ARG A 64 0.09 9.05 -0.78
N TYR A 65 0.70 9.97 -0.04
CA TYR A 65 2.04 9.82 0.55
C TYR A 65 3.20 9.74 -0.46
N PHE A 66 2.92 9.87 -1.76
CA PHE A 66 3.93 10.07 -2.79
C PHE A 66 3.37 11.02 -3.85
N THR A 67 3.79 12.28 -3.80
CA THR A 67 3.23 13.35 -4.64
C THR A 67 4.37 14.29 -5.05
N SER A 68 4.41 14.67 -6.32
CA SER A 68 5.44 15.54 -6.90
C SER A 68 6.87 15.11 -6.53
N GLY A 69 7.16 13.81 -6.65
CA GLY A 69 8.47 13.24 -6.30
C GLY A 69 8.82 13.20 -4.80
N LYS A 70 7.92 13.62 -3.91
CA LYS A 70 8.16 13.61 -2.46
C LYS A 70 7.47 12.43 -1.80
N PHE A 71 8.27 11.46 -1.36
CA PHE A 71 7.79 10.32 -0.58
C PHE A 71 7.71 10.68 0.91
N ALA A 72 6.55 10.48 1.52
CA ALA A 72 6.28 10.93 2.88
C ALA A 72 6.93 10.04 3.95
N PHE A 73 7.31 8.82 3.60
CA PHE A 73 7.90 7.87 4.54
C PHE A 73 9.42 7.87 4.43
N LYS A 74 10.08 7.79 5.59
CA LYS A 74 11.54 7.64 5.67
C LYS A 74 11.98 6.18 5.63
N GLU A 75 11.06 5.28 5.91
CA GLU A 75 11.31 3.85 6.08
C GLU A 75 10.81 3.09 4.89
N LEU A 76 11.52 2.02 4.62
CA LEU A 76 11.27 1.21 3.47
C LEU A 76 9.97 0.38 3.68
N GLY A 77 9.68 -0.12 4.87
CA GLY A 77 8.52 -0.97 5.15
C GLY A 77 7.13 -0.37 4.90
N GLN A 78 7.05 0.91 4.53
CA GLN A 78 5.80 1.56 4.09
C GLN A 78 5.60 1.53 2.57
N PHE A 79 6.62 1.13 1.82
CA PHE A 79 6.57 0.98 0.37
C PHE A 79 5.81 -0.28 -0.02
N GLU A 80 6.03 -1.42 0.62
CA GLU A 80 5.24 -2.64 0.37
C GLU A 80 4.26 -2.94 1.50
N ARG A 81 3.01 -2.51 1.30
CA ARG A 81 1.92 -2.80 2.26
C ARG A 81 1.23 -4.14 2.01
N LYS A 82 1.55 -4.83 0.92
CA LYS A 82 0.80 -5.99 0.42
C LYS A 82 1.76 -7.17 0.25
N LEU A 83 1.66 -8.13 1.16
CA LEU A 83 2.10 -9.54 1.04
C LEU A 83 3.50 -9.77 0.46
N LYS A 84 4.38 -10.44 1.22
CA LYS A 84 5.65 -10.98 0.70
C LYS A 84 5.35 -11.92 -0.49
N LYS A 85 5.46 -11.39 -1.71
CA LYS A 85 5.32 -12.15 -2.94
C LYS A 85 6.74 -12.52 -3.38
N GLY A 86 7.16 -13.75 -3.10
CA GLY A 86 8.51 -14.21 -3.45
C GLY A 86 8.82 -14.21 -4.95
N GLU A 87 7.80 -14.04 -5.78
CA GLU A 87 7.92 -13.96 -7.24
C GLU A 87 8.33 -12.57 -7.74
N ILE A 88 8.17 -11.50 -6.95
CA ILE A 88 8.50 -10.12 -7.37
C ILE A 88 9.96 -9.80 -7.01
N GLY A 89 10.75 -9.38 -7.99
CA GLY A 89 12.10 -8.87 -7.76
C GLY A 89 12.14 -7.37 -7.45
N LEU A 90 11.32 -6.58 -8.14
CA LEU A 90 11.37 -5.11 -8.09
C LEU A 90 9.97 -4.50 -7.90
N SER A 91 9.85 -3.59 -6.94
CA SER A 91 8.62 -2.85 -6.70
C SER A 91 8.78 -1.44 -7.25
N LEU A 92 7.89 -1.04 -8.17
CA LEU A 92 7.91 0.27 -8.82
C LEU A 92 6.67 1.06 -8.40
N GLN A 93 6.89 2.28 -7.91
CA GLN A 93 5.81 3.17 -7.51
C GLN A 93 5.88 4.47 -8.27
N CYS A 94 4.76 4.83 -8.88
CA CYS A 94 4.57 6.12 -9.52
C CYS A 94 3.93 7.09 -8.54
N ASP A 95 4.39 8.33 -8.53
CA ASP A 95 3.76 9.38 -7.73
C ASP A 95 2.39 9.75 -8.29
N GLN A 96 1.60 10.44 -7.46
CA GLN A 96 0.26 10.83 -7.82
C GLN A 96 0.18 11.71 -9.09
N ASP A 97 1.23 12.49 -9.36
CA ASP A 97 1.28 13.41 -10.50
C ASP A 97 1.95 12.78 -11.74
N GLU A 98 2.42 11.54 -11.63
CA GLU A 98 3.11 10.79 -12.69
C GLU A 98 4.38 11.50 -13.21
N THR A 99 5.04 12.24 -12.31
CA THR A 99 6.27 12.99 -12.53
C THR A 99 7.52 12.25 -12.06
N ALA A 100 7.36 11.32 -11.13
CA ALA A 100 8.46 10.62 -10.48
C ALA A 100 8.11 9.15 -10.24
N VAL A 101 9.14 8.32 -10.35
CA VAL A 101 9.05 6.88 -10.05
C VAL A 101 10.08 6.54 -8.98
N MET A 102 9.65 5.78 -8.00
CA MET A 102 10.53 5.13 -7.05
C MET A 102 10.64 3.65 -7.37
N ALA A 103 11.83 3.12 -7.21
CA ALA A 103 12.13 1.71 -7.35
C ALA A 103 12.79 1.21 -6.08
N ALA A 104 12.44 0.01 -5.64
CA ALA A 104 13.20 -0.67 -4.61
C ALA A 104 13.06 -2.19 -4.71
N TRP A 105 14.14 -2.87 -4.32
CA TRP A 105 14.26 -4.31 -4.41
C TRP A 105 13.40 -5.00 -3.36
N HIS A 106 12.69 -6.06 -3.77
CA HIS A 106 11.84 -6.80 -2.86
C HIS A 106 12.63 -7.36 -1.65
N GLU A 107 13.88 -7.78 -1.90
CA GLU A 107 14.77 -8.32 -0.88
C GLU A 107 15.16 -7.31 0.20
N ASP A 108 15.19 -6.01 -0.11
CA ASP A 108 15.60 -4.99 0.86
C ASP A 108 14.51 -4.75 1.91
N TRP A 109 13.22 -4.90 1.55
CA TRP A 109 12.13 -4.90 2.52
C TRP A 109 12.21 -6.10 3.46
N LEU A 110 12.60 -7.27 2.96
CA LEU A 110 12.68 -8.49 3.77
C LEU A 110 13.72 -8.36 4.89
N LYS A 111 14.75 -7.53 4.69
CA LYS A 111 15.81 -7.25 5.65
C LYS A 111 15.39 -6.23 6.71
N GLU A 112 14.39 -5.40 6.45
CA GLU A 112 13.94 -4.37 7.40
C GLU A 112 13.09 -4.97 8.53
N LYS A 113 13.37 -4.56 9.77
CA LYS A 113 12.60 -5.01 10.94
C LYS A 113 11.17 -4.49 10.85
N PRO A 114 10.14 -5.36 10.86
CA PRO A 114 8.74 -4.91 10.78
C PRO A 114 8.39 -4.01 11.97
N ARG A 115 8.01 -2.76 11.69
CA ARG A 115 7.47 -1.88 12.74
C ARG A 115 5.97 -2.08 12.86
N LYS A 116 5.56 -2.81 13.91
CA LYS A 116 4.15 -2.89 14.30
C LYS A 116 3.74 -1.53 14.88
N LYS A 117 3.11 -0.67 14.09
CA LYS A 117 2.36 0.47 14.64
C LYS A 117 1.10 -0.09 15.29
N LYS A 118 0.89 0.18 16.58
CA LYS A 118 -0.40 -0.07 17.24
C LYS A 118 -1.45 0.74 16.48
N LEU A 119 -2.35 0.07 15.80
CA LEU A 119 -3.49 0.74 15.19
C LEU A 119 -4.41 1.19 16.33
N ARG A 120 -5.12 2.31 16.13
CA ARG A 120 -6.10 2.80 17.11
C ARG A 120 -7.21 1.76 17.39
N THR A 121 -7.42 0.83 16.46
CA THR A 121 -8.30 -0.33 16.55
C THR A 121 -7.77 -1.47 17.42
N ASP A 122 -6.47 -1.49 17.74
CA ASP A 122 -5.85 -2.50 18.62
C ASP A 122 -6.04 -2.17 20.11
N GLN A 123 -6.61 -0.99 20.43
CA GLN A 123 -7.10 -0.71 21.78
C GLN A 123 -8.30 -1.61 22.05
N LYS A 124 -8.03 -2.70 22.79
CA LYS A 124 -9.04 -3.54 23.44
C LYS A 124 -10.22 -2.67 23.89
N VAL A 125 -11.40 -2.99 23.39
CA VAL A 125 -12.66 -2.77 24.08
C VAL A 125 -12.46 -3.39 25.47
N MET A 126 -12.12 -2.55 26.46
CA MET A 126 -12.11 -2.97 27.85
C MET A 126 -13.57 -3.23 28.20
N ASN A 127 -13.83 -4.48 28.56
CA ASN A 127 -15.11 -5.03 28.92
C ASN A 127 -15.92 -4.07 29.80
N LEU A 128 -17.19 -3.86 29.44
CA LEU A 128 -18.22 -3.48 30.38
C LEU A 128 -18.26 -4.56 31.47
N GLU A 129 -17.61 -4.29 32.61
CA GLU A 129 -17.87 -5.05 33.82
C GLU A 129 -19.34 -4.81 34.20
N TRP A 130 -20.12 -5.88 34.10
CA TRP A 130 -21.41 -5.98 34.76
C TRP A 130 -21.17 -5.95 36.27
N CYS A 131 -21.35 -4.80 36.91
CA CYS A 131 -21.60 -4.76 38.35
C CYS A 131 -22.99 -5.33 38.61
N SER A 132 -23.09 -6.63 38.81
CA SER A 132 -24.21 -7.25 39.52
C SER A 132 -24.09 -6.91 41.00
N THR A 133 -24.71 -5.81 41.43
CA THR A 133 -24.99 -5.57 42.85
C THR A 133 -26.06 -6.55 43.33
N PRO A 134 -25.90 -7.22 44.48
CA PRO A 134 -26.98 -8.03 45.05
C PRO A 134 -28.14 -7.12 45.44
N SER A 135 -29.33 -7.42 44.94
CA SER A 135 -30.57 -6.74 45.34
C SER A 135 -30.91 -7.10 46.78
N ILE A 136 -30.74 -6.15 47.70
CA ILE A 136 -31.54 -6.10 48.92
C ILE A 136 -32.76 -5.22 48.60
N SER A 137 -33.92 -5.76 48.93
CA SER A 137 -35.28 -5.26 48.77
C SER A 137 -35.49 -3.75 48.93
N GLY A 138 -36.30 -3.17 48.01
CA GLY A 138 -37.11 -1.97 48.28
C GLY A 138 -36.94 -0.86 47.24
N PHE A 139 -37.97 -0.61 46.42
CA PHE A 139 -38.40 0.68 45.81
C PHE A 139 -37.29 1.70 45.47
N THR A 140 -37.13 2.26 44.26
CA THR A 140 -38.13 3.02 43.49
C THR A 140 -37.51 3.56 42.19
N SER A 141 -38.34 3.62 41.15
CA SER A 141 -38.48 4.66 40.11
C SER A 141 -37.27 5.27 39.36
N ILE A 142 -37.44 5.20 38.04
CA ILE A 142 -36.65 5.73 36.92
C ILE A 142 -36.53 7.26 36.95
N LYS A 143 -35.33 7.79 36.67
CA LYS A 143 -35.17 9.10 36.02
C LYS A 143 -34.08 9.06 34.95
N ASN A 144 -34.52 9.11 33.69
CA ASN A 144 -33.73 9.58 32.56
C ASN A 144 -33.36 11.06 32.78
N ARG A 145 -32.06 11.39 32.77
CA ARG A 145 -31.61 12.79 32.63
C ARG A 145 -30.70 12.89 31.42
N ARG A 146 -31.29 13.30 30.28
CA ARG A 146 -30.55 13.99 29.22
C ARG A 146 -30.08 15.33 29.79
N VAL A 147 -28.81 15.66 29.61
CA VAL A 147 -28.36 17.05 29.61
C VAL A 147 -27.54 17.25 28.34
N SER A 148 -28.04 18.11 27.47
CA SER A 148 -27.36 18.62 26.29
C SER A 148 -26.55 19.86 26.67
N LYS A 149 -25.32 19.93 26.13
CA LYS A 149 -24.69 21.09 25.45
C LYS A 149 -24.80 22.48 26.11
N ASN A 150 -23.66 23.03 26.53
CA ASN A 150 -22.86 24.05 25.81
C ASN A 150 -22.11 24.97 26.79
N ASP A 151 -20.84 25.24 26.46
CA ASP A 151 -20.00 26.42 26.78
C ASP A 151 -18.79 26.24 25.82
N PHE A 152 -18.43 27.04 24.81
CA PHE A 152 -18.74 28.39 24.30
C PHE A 152 -18.91 28.34 22.77
#